data_AF-A0AAD8CV11-F1
#
_entry.id   AF-A0AAD8CV11-F1
#
_cell.length_a   1.000
_cell.length_b   1.000
_cell.length_c   1.000
_cell.angle_alpha   90.00
_cell.angle_beta   90.00
_cell.angle_gamma   90.00
#
_symmetry.space_group_name_H-M   'P 1'
#
loop_
_entity.id
_entity.type
_entity.pdbx_description
1 polymer ?
#
loop_
_entity_poly.entity_id
_entity_poly.type
_entity_poly.pdbx_seq_one_letter_code
_entity_poly.pdbx_strand_id
1 'polypeptide(L)'
;MAAAKSNTNPAKACNFVGQDQIWKDHVQMEMQAANAWPSTWGFIAQAYKEMVEDDMQMRKSRVKVDLPPHMQTRVPSPPEKYIKVDSSPKLPQTTQGFIGWRSAVPSLGLERFGKVHKGRTSFLKELKWPAEASDS
;
A
#
# COMPACT_ATOMS: atom_id res chain seq x y z
N MET A 1 28.76 49.86 13.62
CA MET A 1 27.44 49.21 13.67
C MET A 1 26.75 49.45 12.34
N ALA A 2 26.54 48.40 11.54
CA ALA A 2 25.87 48.50 10.24
C ALA A 2 24.36 48.38 10.44
N ALA A 3 23.61 49.42 10.06
CA ALA A 3 22.15 49.40 10.08
C ALA A 3 21.63 48.63 8.85
N ALA A 4 20.91 47.53 9.10
CA ALA A 4 20.24 46.78 8.06
C ALA A 4 19.08 47.62 7.49
N LYS A 5 19.17 47.97 6.20
CA LYS A 5 18.06 48.61 5.48
C LYS A 5 16.96 47.57 5.28
N SER A 6 15.77 47.82 5.84
CA SER A 6 14.59 46.99 5.58
C SER A 6 14.19 47.15 4.11
N ASN A 7 14.18 46.03 3.39
CA ASN A 7 13.80 45.98 1.98
C ASN A 7 12.27 46.03 1.88
N THR A 8 11.67 47.22 2.01
CA THR A 8 10.24 47.41 1.79
C THR A 8 9.97 47.54 0.30
N ASN A 9 9.58 46.42 -0.31
CA ASN A 9 9.15 46.38 -1.70
C ASN A 9 7.80 47.13 -1.83
N PRO A 10 7.70 48.27 -2.54
CA PRO A 10 6.50 49.12 -2.56
C PRO A 10 5.28 48.44 -3.20
N ALA A 11 5.48 47.33 -3.91
CA ALA A 11 4.41 46.50 -4.46
C ALA A 11 3.52 45.80 -3.41
N LYS A 12 3.90 45.84 -2.12
CA LYS A 12 3.12 45.30 -0.99
C LYS A 12 2.46 46.38 -0.12
N ALA A 13 2.43 47.64 -0.54
CA ALA A 13 1.54 48.64 0.05
C ALA A 13 0.11 48.45 -0.50
N CYS A 14 -0.45 47.27 -0.31
CA CYS A 14 -1.79 46.95 -0.76
C CYS A 14 -2.79 47.74 0.10
N ASN A 15 -3.67 48.50 -0.55
CA ASN A 15 -4.76 49.22 0.11
C ASN A 15 -5.62 48.21 0.90
N PHE A 16 -5.61 48.27 2.23
CA PHE A 16 -6.33 47.31 3.08
C PHE A 16 -7.84 47.32 2.78
N VAL A 17 -8.37 48.48 2.36
CA VAL A 17 -9.78 48.62 1.93
C VAL A 17 -10.05 47.83 0.65
N GLY A 18 -9.09 47.83 -0.28
CA GLY A 18 -9.18 47.03 -1.51
C GLY A 18 -9.13 45.54 -1.22
N GLN A 19 -8.27 45.10 -0.29
CA GLN A 19 -8.22 43.70 0.13
C GLN A 19 -9.50 43.26 0.83
N ASP A 20 -10.05 44.10 1.72
CA ASP A 20 -11.31 43.85 2.40
C ASP A 20 -12.48 43.75 1.41
N GLN A 21 -12.52 44.62 0.40
CA GLN A 21 -13.55 44.57 -0.64
C GLN A 21 -13.45 43.29 -1.48
N ILE A 22 -12.24 42.89 -1.90
CA ILE A 22 -12.02 41.63 -2.63
C ILE A 22 -12.50 40.44 -1.80
N TRP A 23 -12.23 40.44 -0.49
CA TRP A 23 -12.69 39.36 0.38
C TRP A 23 -14.23 39.33 0.48
N LYS A 24 -14.88 40.49 0.65
CA LYS A 24 -16.35 40.59 0.67
C LYS A 24 -16.98 40.10 -0.62
N ASP A 25 -16.41 40.46 -1.76
CA ASP A 25 -16.90 40.04 -3.07
C ASP A 25 -16.81 38.52 -3.24
N HIS A 26 -15.70 37.89 -2.83
CA HIS A 26 -15.57 36.43 -2.84
C HIS A 26 -16.62 35.75 -1.96
N VAL A 27 -16.80 36.21 -0.72
CA VAL A 27 -17.80 35.64 0.20
C VAL A 27 -19.21 35.76 -0.39
N GLN A 28 -19.52 36.90 -1.01
CA GLN A 28 -20.82 37.11 -1.65
C GLN A 28 -21.01 36.19 -2.87
N MET A 29 -19.99 36.01 -3.70
CA MET A 29 -20.03 35.10 -4.86
C MET A 29 -20.17 33.64 -4.41
N GLU A 30 -19.44 33.23 -3.37
CA GLU A 30 -19.57 31.89 -2.79
C GLU A 30 -20.98 31.64 -2.27
N MET A 31 -21.55 32.59 -1.54
CA MET A 31 -22.92 32.49 -1.04
C MET A 31 -23.94 32.40 -2.19
N GLN A 32 -23.79 33.21 -3.23
CA GLN A 32 -24.66 33.16 -4.41
C GLN A 32 -24.54 31.82 -5.15
N ALA A 33 -23.31 31.32 -5.32
CA ALA A 33 -23.05 30.02 -5.93
C ALA A 33 -23.67 28.89 -5.10
N ALA A 34 -23.51 28.92 -3.78
CA ALA A 34 -24.11 27.94 -2.87
C ALA A 34 -25.65 27.95 -2.93
N ASN A 35 -26.26 29.13 -3.05
CA ASN A 35 -27.71 29.25 -3.18
C ASN A 35 -28.23 28.79 -4.55
N ALA A 36 -27.48 29.04 -5.62
CA ALA A 36 -27.82 28.59 -6.98
C ALA A 36 -27.54 27.10 -7.21
N TRP A 37 -26.64 26.51 -6.42
CA TRP A 37 -26.18 25.13 -6.60
C TRP A 37 -27.29 24.09 -6.48
N PRO A 38 -28.20 24.11 -5.48
CA PRO A 38 -29.31 23.16 -5.41
C PRO A 38 -30.26 23.26 -6.61
N SER A 39 -30.51 24.46 -7.14
CA SER A 39 -31.39 24.64 -8.29
C SER A 39 -30.77 24.12 -9.59
N THR A 40 -29.44 24.25 -9.74
CA THR A 40 -28.75 23.91 -11.00
C THR A 40 -28.23 22.47 -10.99
N TRP A 41 -27.72 22.02 -9.84
CA TRP A 41 -27.01 20.76 -9.67
C TRP A 41 -27.65 19.83 -8.63
N GLY A 42 -28.77 20.21 -8.02
CA GLY A 42 -29.47 19.39 -7.03
C GLY A 42 -29.90 18.02 -7.58
N PHE A 43 -30.10 17.90 -8.89
CA PHE A 43 -30.40 16.62 -9.53
C PHE A 43 -29.29 15.56 -9.32
N ILE A 44 -28.02 15.96 -9.16
CA ILE A 44 -26.92 15.03 -8.90
C ILE A 44 -27.09 14.40 -7.51
N ALA A 45 -27.40 15.23 -6.51
CA ALA A 45 -27.65 14.77 -5.15
C ALA A 45 -28.91 13.91 -5.08
N GLN A 46 -29.94 14.25 -5.85
CA GLN A 46 -31.19 13.50 -5.91
C GLN A 46 -31.01 12.15 -6.61
N ALA A 47 -30.37 12.11 -7.79
CA ALA A 47 -30.09 10.88 -8.52
C ALA A 47 -29.26 9.87 -7.70
N TYR A 48 -28.30 10.37 -6.92
CA TYR A 48 -27.53 9.52 -6.01
C TYR A 48 -28.41 8.90 -4.91
N LYS A 49 -29.29 9.69 -4.28
CA LYS A 49 -30.22 9.18 -3.27
C LYS A 49 -31.16 8.13 -3.85
N GLU A 50 -31.74 8.39 -5.02
CA GLU A 50 -32.63 7.46 -5.70
C GLU A 50 -31.92 6.14 -6.03
N MET A 51 -30.68 6.18 -6.56
CA MET A 51 -29.91 4.94 -6.81
C MET A 51 -29.66 4.14 -5.52
N VAL A 52 -29.35 4.80 -4.41
CA VAL A 52 -29.11 4.14 -3.12
C VAL A 52 -30.40 3.52 -2.58
N GLU A 53 -31.51 4.25 -2.68
CA GLU A 53 -32.82 3.76 -2.26
C GLU A 53 -33.27 2.58 -3.13
N ASP A 54 -33.13 2.67 -4.44
CA ASP A 54 -33.43 1.58 -5.39
C ASP A 54 -32.58 0.34 -5.12
N ASP A 55 -31.28 0.48 -4.89
CA ASP A 55 -30.42 -0.65 -4.54
C ASP A 55 -30.84 -1.26 -3.19
N MET A 56 -31.23 -0.43 -2.21
CA MET A 56 -31.73 -0.91 -0.93
C MET A 56 -33.06 -1.67 -1.09
N GLN A 57 -33.99 -1.17 -1.90
CA GLN A 57 -35.26 -1.83 -2.19
C GLN A 57 -35.06 -3.12 -3.00
N MET A 58 -34.17 -3.12 -3.97
CA MET A 58 -33.75 -4.31 -4.72
C MET A 58 -33.17 -5.37 -3.77
N ARG A 59 -32.31 -5.00 -2.83
CA ARG A 59 -31.78 -5.94 -1.83
C ARG A 59 -32.84 -6.51 -0.91
N LYS A 60 -33.84 -5.72 -0.53
CA LYS A 60 -34.97 -6.17 0.32
C LYS A 60 -35.92 -7.10 -0.43
N SER A 61 -36.17 -6.82 -1.71
CA SER A 61 -37.08 -7.59 -2.58
C SER A 61 -36.43 -8.82 -3.22
N ARG A 62 -35.08 -8.89 -3.24
CA ARG A 62 -34.36 -10.09 -3.65
C ARG A 62 -34.78 -11.27 -2.79
N VAL A 63 -35.58 -12.16 -3.38
CA VAL A 63 -35.80 -13.50 -2.87
C VAL A 63 -34.42 -14.18 -2.80
N LYS A 64 -34.01 -14.59 -1.60
CA LYS A 64 -32.80 -15.38 -1.43
C LYS A 64 -33.05 -16.73 -2.12
N VAL A 65 -32.58 -16.86 -3.36
CA VAL A 65 -32.58 -18.14 -4.07
C VAL A 65 -31.67 -19.06 -3.29
N ASP A 66 -32.21 -20.16 -2.78
CA ASP A 66 -31.40 -21.15 -2.09
C ASP A 66 -30.51 -21.83 -3.13
N LEU A 67 -29.18 -21.68 -2.99
CA LEU A 67 -28.25 -22.24 -3.97
C LEU A 67 -28.25 -23.77 -3.82
N PRO A 68 -28.38 -24.54 -4.92
CA PRO A 68 -28.27 -25.98 -4.87
C PRO A 68 -26.97 -26.44 -4.17
N PRO A 69 -26.99 -27.53 -3.39
CA PRO A 69 -25.84 -27.95 -2.56
C PRO A 69 -24.52 -28.15 -3.33
N HIS A 70 -24.59 -28.51 -4.61
CA HIS A 70 -23.41 -28.71 -5.46
C HIS A 70 -22.78 -27.40 -5.98
N MET A 71 -23.51 -26.27 -5.91
CA MET A 71 -23.02 -24.93 -6.25
C MET A 71 -22.55 -24.15 -5.02
N GLN A 72 -22.85 -24.64 -3.82
CA GLN A 72 -22.36 -24.03 -2.58
C GLN A 72 -20.86 -24.28 -2.45
N THR A 73 -20.08 -23.21 -2.31
CA THR A 73 -18.65 -23.34 -2.01
C THR A 73 -18.49 -23.99 -0.65
N ARG A 74 -17.72 -25.07 -0.57
CA ARG A 74 -17.36 -25.66 0.72
C ARG A 74 -16.60 -24.60 1.53
N VAL A 75 -17.02 -24.40 2.78
CA VAL A 75 -16.29 -23.53 3.70
C VAL A 75 -14.85 -24.05 3.76
N PRO A 76 -13.83 -23.21 3.54
CA PRO A 76 -12.44 -23.63 3.69
C PRO A 76 -12.27 -24.22 5.08
N SER A 77 -11.79 -25.44 5.13
CA SER A 77 -11.41 -26.07 6.39
C SER A 77 -10.37 -25.19 7.09
N PRO A 78 -10.53 -24.87 8.38
CA PRO A 78 -9.60 -23.99 9.08
C PRO A 78 -8.15 -24.46 8.93
N PRO A 79 -7.21 -23.55 8.63
CA PRO A 79 -5.81 -23.91 8.35
C PRO A 79 -5.14 -24.62 9.54
N GLU A 80 -5.61 -24.38 10.77
CA GLU A 80 -5.14 -25.04 12.00
C GLU A 80 -5.29 -26.58 11.97
N LYS A 81 -6.20 -27.11 11.16
CA LYS A 81 -6.33 -28.56 10.97
C LYS A 81 -5.13 -29.16 10.22
N TYR A 82 -4.51 -28.41 9.32
CA TYR A 82 -3.48 -28.90 8.40
C TYR A 82 -2.09 -28.34 8.70
N ILE A 83 -2.00 -27.16 9.30
CA ILE A 83 -0.74 -26.52 9.67
C ILE A 83 -0.43 -26.91 11.11
N LYS A 84 0.46 -27.88 11.30
CA LYS A 84 1.06 -28.17 12.61
C LYS A 84 2.35 -27.37 12.73
N VAL A 85 2.38 -26.42 13.65
CA VAL A 85 3.57 -25.63 13.95
C VAL A 85 4.29 -26.29 15.12
N ASP A 86 5.46 -26.86 14.84
CA ASP A 86 6.30 -27.42 15.90
C ASP A 86 6.96 -26.32 16.74
N SER A 87 7.34 -26.68 17.97
CA SER A 87 8.00 -25.75 18.89
C SER A 87 9.35 -25.28 18.35
N SER A 88 9.67 -24.00 18.56
CA SER A 88 10.95 -23.44 18.12
C SER A 88 12.14 -24.00 18.90
N PRO A 89 13.34 -24.09 18.29
CA PRO A 89 14.56 -24.47 19.00
C PRO A 89 14.88 -23.46 20.12
N LYS A 90 15.71 -23.88 21.09
CA LYS A 90 16.11 -23.02 22.21
C LYS A 90 16.89 -21.81 21.71
N LEU A 91 16.56 -20.64 22.26
CA LEU A 91 17.25 -19.39 21.91
C LEU A 91 18.72 -19.42 22.39
N PRO A 92 19.66 -18.95 21.56
CA PRO A 92 21.06 -18.82 21.94
C PRO A 92 21.23 -17.66 22.95
N GLN A 93 22.16 -17.83 23.88
CA GLN A 93 22.47 -16.83 24.92
C GLN A 93 23.42 -15.74 24.43
N THR A 94 24.10 -15.95 23.30
CA THR A 94 25.13 -15.05 22.77
C THR A 94 24.70 -14.47 21.44
N THR A 95 25.07 -13.21 21.18
CA THR A 95 24.80 -12.52 19.91
C THR A 95 25.39 -13.26 18.71
N GLN A 96 26.60 -13.81 18.87
CA GLN A 96 27.23 -14.64 17.83
C GLN A 96 26.43 -15.93 17.57
N GLY A 97 25.86 -16.52 18.61
CA GLY A 97 25.02 -17.71 18.51
C GLY A 97 23.70 -17.51 17.77
N PHE A 98 23.24 -16.27 17.58
CA PHE A 98 22.08 -15.96 16.74
C PHE A 98 22.35 -16.14 15.24
N ILE A 99 23.62 -16.06 14.82
CA ILE A 99 23.96 -16.19 13.40
C ILE A 99 23.73 -17.65 12.98
N GLY A 100 22.75 -17.87 12.11
CA GLY A 100 22.46 -19.21 11.56
C GLY A 100 21.79 -20.19 12.53
N TRP A 101 21.34 -19.76 13.71
CA TRP A 101 20.88 -20.65 14.79
C TRP A 101 19.76 -21.62 14.39
N ARG A 102 18.75 -21.16 13.63
CA ARG A 102 17.67 -22.03 13.13
C ARG A 102 18.13 -22.88 11.95
N SER A 103 18.98 -22.33 11.08
CA SER A 103 19.51 -23.03 9.91
C SER A 103 20.48 -24.14 10.28
N ALA A 104 21.11 -24.05 11.45
CA ALA A 104 22.00 -25.08 11.99
C ALA A 104 21.28 -26.32 12.54
N VAL A 105 19.95 -26.27 12.70
CA VAL A 105 19.14 -27.40 13.21
C VAL A 105 18.68 -28.26 12.02
N PRO A 106 19.23 -29.48 11.82
CA PRO A 106 18.95 -30.28 10.63
C PRO A 106 17.47 -30.69 10.51
N SER A 107 16.78 -30.85 11.65
CA SER A 107 15.36 -31.24 11.67
C SER A 107 14.42 -30.16 11.14
N LEU A 108 14.86 -28.89 11.06
CA LEU A 108 14.04 -27.81 10.51
C LEU A 108 14.14 -27.70 8.98
N GLY A 109 15.11 -28.38 8.35
CA GLY A 109 15.24 -28.44 6.89
C GLY A 109 15.31 -27.09 6.18
N LEU A 110 15.75 -26.03 6.86
CA LEU A 110 15.75 -24.65 6.32
C LEU A 110 16.84 -24.43 5.24
N GLU A 111 17.90 -25.24 5.27
CA GLU A 111 19.01 -25.23 4.31
C GLU A 111 18.68 -26.12 3.10
N ARG A 112 18.05 -25.54 2.07
CA ARG A 112 17.64 -26.26 0.85
C ARG A 112 18.80 -26.75 0.00
N PHE A 113 19.91 -26.01 -0.03
CA PHE A 113 21.01 -26.25 -0.97
C PHE A 113 22.24 -26.88 -0.33
N GLY A 114 22.24 -27.03 1.00
CA GLY A 114 23.34 -27.61 1.75
C GLY A 114 24.64 -26.82 1.64
N LYS A 115 25.67 -27.32 2.31
CA LYS A 115 26.98 -26.68 2.32
C LYS A 115 27.70 -26.95 1.00
N VAL A 116 27.92 -25.91 0.20
CA VAL A 116 28.67 -26.00 -1.05
C VAL A 116 30.15 -26.17 -0.71
N HIS A 117 30.66 -27.39 -0.83
CA HIS A 117 32.08 -27.73 -0.58
C HIS A 117 32.95 -27.64 -1.84
N LYS A 118 32.45 -27.04 -2.92
CA LYS A 118 33.24 -26.86 -4.14
C LYS A 118 34.12 -25.62 -3.98
N GLY A 119 35.44 -25.82 -3.87
CA GLY A 119 36.39 -24.73 -4.05
C GLY A 119 36.15 -24.05 -5.40
N ARG A 120 36.39 -22.74 -5.51
CA ARG A 120 36.24 -21.99 -6.77
C ARG A 120 36.97 -22.74 -7.88
N THR A 121 36.22 -23.32 -8.81
CA THR A 121 36.76 -23.80 -10.09
C THR A 121 37.01 -22.57 -10.96
N SER A 122 38.12 -22.55 -11.71
CA SER A 122 38.33 -21.47 -12.70
C SER A 122 37.22 -21.55 -13.76
N PHE A 123 36.72 -20.39 -14.20
CA PHE A 123 35.67 -20.28 -15.21
C PHE A 123 36.01 -21.08 -16.49
N LEU A 124 37.29 -21.08 -16.88
CA LEU A 124 37.80 -21.87 -18.01
C LEU A 124 37.60 -23.37 -17.84
N LYS A 125 37.79 -23.89 -16.61
CA LYS A 125 37.61 -25.31 -16.29
C LYS A 125 36.13 -25.71 -16.31
N GLU A 126 35.23 -24.78 -15.97
CA GLU A 126 33.78 -24.98 -16.04
C GLU A 126 33.28 -25.04 -17.49
N LEU A 127 33.84 -24.19 -18.36
CA LEU A 127 33.53 -24.17 -19.80
C LEU A 127 34.21 -25.29 -20.60
N LYS A 128 35.06 -26.10 -19.96
CA LYS A 128 35.92 -27.12 -20.62
C LYS A 128 36.72 -26.53 -21.79
N TRP A 129 37.15 -25.28 -21.68
CA TRP A 129 37.92 -24.66 -22.75
C TRP A 129 39.36 -25.19 -22.78
N PRO A 130 39.95 -25.34 -23.97
CA PRO A 130 41.35 -25.70 -24.10
C PRO A 130 42.20 -24.62 -23.42
N ALA A 131 43.28 -25.04 -22.76
CA ALA A 131 44.19 -24.14 -22.04
C ALA A 131 44.80 -23.05 -22.94
N GLU A 132 44.81 -23.30 -24.25
CA GLU A 132 45.23 -22.38 -25.32
C GLU A 132 44.39 -21.09 -25.39
N ALA A 133 43.15 -21.11 -24.89
CA ALA A 133 42.26 -19.93 -24.90
C ALA A 133 42.62 -18.88 -23.83
N SER A 134 43.57 -19.18 -22.95
CA SER A 134 44.04 -18.25 -21.89
C SER A 134 45.42 -17.64 -22.17
N ASP A 135 46.01 -17.91 -23.34
CA ASP A 135 47.29 -17.31 -23.73
C ASP A 135 47.03 -16.00 -24.50
N SER A 136 47.41 -14.87 -23.89
CA SER A 136 47.39 -13.52 -24.46
C SER A 136 48.64 -12.79 -24.03
#